data_AF-A0A1G6KBU4-F1
#
_entry.id   AF-A0A1G6KBU4-F1
#
_cell.length_a   1.000
_cell.length_b   1.000
_cell.length_c   1.000
_cell.angle_alpha   90.00
_cell.angle_beta   90.00
_cell.angle_gamma   90.00
#
_symmetry.space_group_name_H-M   'P 1'
#
loop_
_entity.id
_entity.type
_entity.pdbx_description
1 polymer ?
#
loop_
_entity_poly.entity_id
_entity_poly.type
_entity_poly.pdbx_seq_one_letter_code
_entity_poly.pdbx_strand_id
1 'polypeptide(L)'
;MRREPDGGKTAILAEAAGKSGRSDTVRRGHQTWTEWLAPGVGTTLGEISVLAAVRTPYQQVEIGENPHFGRIFRLDGRVMSTEGDAWIQHELMVHPMAAVHGAPRTALVVGGGDGGSAFELLRLPTIREVVIAELDGEVVALARKWLPGIHQGVFDKPGDPRLHVVIGDGLGLMEAFARAGRHFDLIVFDLTEADDGSPAAALFSLHGLQTARQCLAPGGAMSVHLGPPLHRPDTSRLLLAQLRQVFAHVAPLTAFIPAYGALWGIALASDTLDIAGHPASQIATRLRQWKLDDALRCYHADLHPALFTHPRHLQTIFDSTDRPA
;
A
#
# COMPACT_ATOMS: atom_id res chain seq x y z
N MET A 1 14.04 -12.78 23.03
CA MET A 1 13.13 -13.57 22.18
C MET A 1 11.81 -13.83 22.91
N ARG A 2 10.89 -12.87 22.85
CA ARG A 2 9.48 -13.13 23.16
C ARG A 2 8.77 -13.24 21.82
N ARG A 3 8.17 -14.39 21.54
CA ARG A 3 7.29 -14.55 20.38
C ARG A 3 6.22 -13.46 20.44
N GLU A 4 5.95 -12.83 19.29
CA GLU A 4 4.76 -12.02 19.15
C GLU A 4 3.54 -12.84 19.58
N PRO A 5 2.54 -12.20 20.24
CA PRO A 5 1.29 -12.88 20.50
C PRO A 5 0.70 -13.27 19.15
N ASP A 6 0.48 -14.58 18.93
CA ASP A 6 -0.23 -15.18 17.77
C ASP A 6 -1.40 -14.25 17.45
N GLY A 7 -1.24 -13.39 16.42
CA GLY A 7 -2.19 -12.37 16.06
C GLY A 7 -3.52 -13.06 15.89
N GLY A 8 -4.44 -12.78 16.81
CA GLY A 8 -5.60 -13.62 17.15
C GLY A 8 -5.82 -14.75 16.17
N LYS A 9 -5.29 -15.94 16.49
CA LYS A 9 -5.91 -17.18 16.00
C LYS A 9 -7.32 -17.16 16.55
N THR A 10 -8.20 -16.42 15.86
CA THR A 10 -9.64 -16.54 15.99
C THR A 10 -9.90 -18.03 15.96
N ALA A 11 -10.73 -18.52 16.88
CA ALA A 11 -11.10 -19.90 17.07
C ALA A 11 -11.85 -20.49 15.86
N ILE A 12 -11.32 -20.32 14.65
CA ILE A 12 -11.82 -20.76 13.35
C ILE A 12 -11.33 -22.20 13.09
N LEU A 13 -10.17 -22.59 13.63
CA LEU A 13 -9.56 -23.89 13.31
C LEU A 13 -9.92 -25.05 14.25
N ALA A 14 -10.60 -24.82 15.37
CA ALA A 14 -11.01 -25.93 16.25
C ALA A 14 -12.22 -26.73 15.71
N GLU A 15 -13.00 -26.17 14.77
CA GLU A 15 -14.18 -26.86 14.20
C GLU A 15 -14.07 -27.12 12.69
N ALA A 16 -13.02 -26.64 12.02
CA ALA A 16 -12.80 -26.82 10.59
C ALA A 16 -11.93 -28.05 10.23
N ALA A 17 -11.65 -28.93 11.18
CA ALA A 17 -11.10 -30.26 10.92
C ALA A 17 -12.17 -31.16 10.27
N GLY A 18 -12.52 -30.85 9.01
CA GLY A 18 -13.42 -31.65 8.21
C GLY A 18 -14.39 -30.83 7.37
N LYS A 19 -13.89 -30.18 6.31
CA LYS A 19 -14.50 -30.12 4.97
C LYS A 19 -13.78 -29.10 4.10
N SER A 20 -13.03 -29.59 3.11
CA SER A 20 -12.63 -28.82 1.94
C SER A 20 -13.89 -28.44 1.14
N GLY A 21 -14.31 -27.19 1.24
CA GLY A 21 -15.44 -26.67 0.47
C GLY A 21 -15.53 -25.15 0.57
N ARG A 22 -15.73 -24.49 -0.56
CA ARG A 22 -16.05 -23.05 -0.65
C ARG A 22 -17.32 -22.81 0.20
N SER A 23 -17.16 -22.17 1.35
CA SER A 23 -18.25 -21.95 2.30
C SER A 23 -18.78 -20.52 2.13
N ASP A 24 -19.80 -20.34 1.29
CA ASP A 24 -20.53 -19.07 1.10
C ASP A 24 -21.47 -18.73 2.29
N THR A 25 -21.25 -19.31 3.48
CA THR A 25 -22.07 -19.00 4.65
C THR A 25 -21.64 -17.67 5.26
N VAL A 26 -22.39 -16.61 4.96
CA VAL A 26 -22.38 -15.34 5.71
C VAL A 26 -22.69 -15.66 7.18
N ARG A 27 -21.66 -15.67 8.04
CA ARG A 27 -21.86 -15.82 9.48
C ARG A 27 -22.44 -14.51 10.01
N ARG A 28 -23.76 -14.46 10.17
CA ARG A 28 -24.49 -13.36 10.83
C ARG A 28 -24.21 -13.39 12.34
N GLY A 29 -23.08 -12.85 12.74
CA GLY A 29 -22.74 -12.53 14.13
C GLY A 29 -21.76 -11.37 14.13
N HIS A 30 -22.02 -10.35 14.96
CA HIS A 30 -21.16 -9.17 15.05
C HIS A 30 -19.77 -9.58 15.56
N GLN A 31 -18.77 -9.52 14.69
CA GLN A 31 -17.37 -9.77 15.05
C GLN A 31 -16.67 -8.46 15.38
N THR A 32 -15.52 -8.58 16.05
CA THR A 32 -14.57 -7.49 16.21
C THR A 32 -13.28 -7.86 15.49
N TRP A 33 -12.74 -6.93 14.72
CA TRP A 33 -11.45 -7.07 14.05
C TRP A 33 -10.49 -6.04 14.60
N THR A 34 -9.28 -6.49 14.98
CA THR A 34 -8.26 -5.61 15.54
C THR A 34 -7.10 -5.52 14.57
N GLU A 35 -6.73 -4.28 14.20
CA GLU A 35 -5.44 -3.98 13.58
C GLU A 35 -4.40 -3.80 14.69
N TRP A 36 -3.39 -4.65 14.70
CA TRP A 36 -2.34 -4.64 15.72
C TRP A 36 -1.16 -3.79 15.25
N LEU A 37 -0.93 -2.68 15.95
CA LEU A 37 0.15 -1.74 15.66
C LEU A 37 1.45 -2.14 16.37
N ALA A 38 1.35 -2.74 17.55
CA ALA A 38 2.45 -3.30 18.33
C ALA A 38 1.92 -4.36 19.32
N PRO A 39 2.77 -5.20 19.95
CA PRO A 39 2.32 -6.14 20.97
C PRO A 39 1.51 -5.44 22.08
N GLY A 40 0.24 -5.78 22.22
CA GLY A 40 -0.68 -5.20 23.21
C GLY A 40 -1.27 -3.84 22.85
N VAL A 41 -1.00 -3.31 21.65
CA VAL A 41 -1.54 -2.01 21.18
C VAL A 41 -2.15 -2.19 19.79
N GLY A 42 -3.43 -1.86 19.66
CA GLY A 42 -4.13 -1.96 18.39
C GLY A 42 -5.47 -1.22 18.40
N THR A 43 -6.03 -1.07 17.21
CA THR A 43 -7.32 -0.41 16.97
C THR A 43 -8.35 -1.47 16.63
N THR A 44 -9.49 -1.47 17.33
CA THR A 44 -10.53 -2.49 17.14
C THR A 44 -11.75 -1.90 16.46
N LEU A 45 -12.13 -2.52 15.34
CA LEU A 45 -13.37 -2.27 14.62
C LEU A 45 -14.43 -3.28 15.08
N GLY A 46 -15.55 -2.77 15.60
CA GLY A 46 -16.68 -3.59 16.02
C GLY A 46 -17.75 -3.74 14.93
N GLU A 47 -18.78 -4.53 15.24
CA GLU A 47 -19.97 -4.71 14.40
C GLU A 47 -19.67 -5.25 12.99
N ILE A 48 -18.59 -6.04 12.86
CA ILE A 48 -18.20 -6.59 11.57
C ILE A 48 -19.14 -7.72 11.14
N SER A 49 -19.73 -7.58 9.96
CA SER A 49 -20.35 -8.69 9.23
C SER A 49 -19.34 -9.26 8.24
N VAL A 50 -18.97 -10.54 8.39
CA VAL A 50 -18.03 -11.20 7.48
C VAL A 50 -18.74 -11.61 6.19
N LEU A 51 -18.28 -11.06 5.08
CA LEU A 51 -18.83 -11.27 3.74
C LEU A 51 -18.12 -12.38 2.97
N ALA A 52 -16.80 -12.49 3.13
CA ALA A 52 -15.99 -13.56 2.55
C ALA A 52 -14.78 -13.86 3.44
N ALA A 53 -14.37 -15.14 3.47
CA ALA A 53 -13.14 -15.57 4.10
C ALA A 53 -12.59 -16.79 3.35
N VAL A 54 -11.37 -16.69 2.82
CA VAL A 54 -10.73 -17.72 2.01
C VAL A 54 -9.28 -17.88 2.45
N ARG A 55 -8.85 -19.12 2.70
CA ARG A 55 -7.44 -19.44 2.89
C ARG A 55 -6.84 -19.83 1.53
N THR A 56 -5.87 -19.07 1.06
CA THR A 56 -5.13 -19.36 -0.17
C THR A 56 -3.80 -20.05 0.19
N PRO A 57 -3.00 -20.52 -0.79
CA PRO A 57 -1.65 -21.01 -0.54
C PRO A 57 -0.73 -19.96 0.10
N TYR A 58 -1.07 -18.67 0.00
CA TYR A 58 -0.24 -17.56 0.45
C TYR A 58 -0.68 -17.02 1.81
N GLN A 59 -1.99 -16.85 2.02
CA GLN A 59 -2.51 -16.07 3.16
C GLN A 59 -3.99 -16.36 3.44
N GLN A 60 -4.48 -15.92 4.59
CA GLN A 60 -5.90 -15.79 4.87
C GLN A 60 -6.42 -14.46 4.30
N VAL A 61 -7.39 -14.51 3.39
CA VAL A 61 -8.04 -13.34 2.79
C VAL A 61 -9.43 -13.19 3.38
N GLU A 62 -9.77 -12.02 3.92
CA GLU A 62 -11.08 -11.75 4.53
C GLU A 62 -11.66 -10.42 4.03
N ILE A 63 -12.98 -10.43 3.81
CA ILE A 63 -13.79 -9.25 3.49
C ILE A 63 -14.88 -9.16 4.53
N GLY A 64 -14.99 -7.99 5.16
CA GLY A 64 -16.04 -7.66 6.11
C GLY A 64 -16.70 -6.35 5.76
N GLU A 65 -17.77 -6.04 6.46
CA GLU A 65 -18.45 -4.76 6.39
C GLU A 65 -18.75 -4.27 7.80
N ASN A 66 -18.59 -2.96 8.02
CA ASN A 66 -19.13 -2.30 9.20
C ASN A 66 -19.86 -0.99 8.82
N PRO A 67 -20.70 -0.45 9.72
CA PRO A 67 -21.50 0.73 9.42
C PRO A 67 -20.71 2.03 9.20
N HIS A 68 -19.47 2.11 9.69
CA HIS A 68 -18.69 3.35 9.69
C HIS A 68 -17.70 3.46 8.53
N PHE A 69 -16.94 2.39 8.29
CA PHE A 69 -15.88 2.30 7.28
C PHE A 69 -16.31 1.59 6.00
N GLY A 70 -17.52 1.02 5.95
CA GLY A 70 -17.99 0.27 4.80
C GLY A 70 -17.26 -1.06 4.69
N ARG A 71 -16.80 -1.42 3.48
CA ARG A 71 -16.11 -2.70 3.25
C ARG A 71 -14.69 -2.61 3.78
N ILE A 72 -14.25 -3.68 4.42
CA ILE A 72 -12.95 -3.82 5.07
C ILE A 72 -12.26 -5.04 4.47
N PHE A 73 -11.05 -4.83 3.97
CA PHE A 73 -10.18 -5.86 3.44
C PHE A 73 -9.12 -6.24 4.47
N ARG A 74 -8.95 -7.54 4.74
CA ARG A 74 -7.94 -8.07 5.65
C ARG A 74 -7.13 -9.20 5.05
N LEU A 75 -5.85 -9.23 5.41
CA LEU A 75 -4.89 -10.29 5.09
C LEU A 75 -4.24 -10.80 6.37
N ASP A 76 -4.33 -12.10 6.65
CA ASP A 76 -3.77 -12.75 7.85
C ASP A 76 -4.10 -12.00 9.16
N GLY A 77 -5.32 -11.49 9.24
CA GLY A 77 -5.80 -10.76 10.41
C GLY A 77 -5.36 -9.29 10.49
N ARG A 78 -4.64 -8.76 9.50
CA ARG A 78 -4.27 -7.33 9.39
C ARG A 78 -5.25 -6.59 8.50
N VAL A 79 -5.67 -5.40 8.91
CA VAL A 79 -6.51 -4.50 8.10
C VAL A 79 -5.63 -3.85 7.04
N MET A 80 -6.01 -4.04 5.77
CA MET A 80 -5.25 -3.59 4.62
C MET A 80 -5.79 -2.31 4.01
N SER A 81 -7.11 -2.19 3.97
CA SER A 81 -7.79 -1.01 3.47
C SER A 81 -9.27 -1.05 3.85
N THR A 82 -9.89 0.13 3.94
CA THR A 82 -11.33 0.26 4.11
C THR A 82 -11.90 1.26 3.11
N GLU A 83 -13.15 1.08 2.67
CA GLU A 83 -13.79 2.03 1.75
C GLU A 83 -13.86 3.46 2.33
N GLY A 84 -13.98 3.59 3.65
CA GLY A 84 -14.07 4.87 4.33
C GLY A 84 -12.82 5.74 4.22
N ASP A 85 -11.63 5.14 4.13
CA ASP A 85 -10.35 5.86 4.27
C ASP A 85 -9.21 5.44 3.34
N ALA A 86 -9.35 4.38 2.53
CA ALA A 86 -8.30 3.90 1.62
C ALA A 86 -7.78 4.98 0.65
N TRP A 87 -8.62 5.94 0.27
CA TRP A 87 -8.24 7.09 -0.56
C TRP A 87 -7.09 7.91 0.06
N ILE A 88 -6.96 7.96 1.39
CA ILE A 88 -5.87 8.71 2.05
C ILE A 88 -4.53 8.11 1.65
N GLN A 89 -4.33 6.81 1.87
CA GLN A 89 -3.05 6.18 1.58
C GLN A 89 -2.79 6.11 0.07
N HIS A 90 -3.79 5.74 -0.74
CA HIS A 90 -3.60 5.59 -2.19
C HIS A 90 -3.31 6.93 -2.88
N GLU A 91 -3.98 8.02 -2.48
CA GLU A 91 -3.66 9.34 -3.04
C GLU A 91 -2.24 9.77 -2.69
N LEU A 92 -1.81 9.56 -1.44
CA LEU A 92 -0.49 9.96 -0.95
C LEU A 92 0.65 9.08 -1.48
N MET A 93 0.36 7.83 -1.84
CA MET A 93 1.31 6.93 -2.49
C MET A 93 1.48 7.21 -3.99
N VAL A 94 0.60 7.98 -4.62
CA VAL A 94 0.62 8.21 -6.08
C VAL A 94 0.88 9.67 -6.43
N HIS A 95 0.00 10.58 -5.97
CA HIS A 95 -0.07 11.94 -6.51
C HIS A 95 1.13 12.82 -6.19
N PRO A 96 1.76 12.78 -5.00
CA PRO A 96 2.96 13.55 -4.72
C PRO A 96 4.10 13.24 -5.71
N MET A 97 4.36 11.96 -5.99
CA MET A 97 5.41 11.58 -6.93
C MET A 97 5.03 11.89 -8.37
N ALA A 98 3.79 11.60 -8.77
CA ALA A 98 3.31 11.88 -10.11
C ALA A 98 3.40 13.38 -10.43
N ALA A 99 2.94 14.22 -9.50
CA ALA A 99 2.92 15.67 -9.67
C ALA A 99 4.33 16.24 -9.86
N VAL A 100 5.32 15.74 -9.12
CA VAL A 100 6.72 16.15 -9.30
C VAL A 100 7.33 15.56 -10.58
N HIS A 101 7.00 14.32 -10.92
CA HIS A 101 7.52 13.63 -12.11
C HIS A 101 7.24 14.38 -13.42
N GLY A 102 6.06 14.97 -13.60
CA GLY A 102 5.76 15.66 -14.86
C GLY A 102 4.59 15.07 -15.62
N ALA A 103 4.91 13.95 -16.23
CA ALA A 103 4.03 13.26 -17.15
C ALA A 103 4.32 11.76 -17.11
N PRO A 104 4.06 11.08 -15.97
CA PRO A 104 4.26 9.64 -15.89
C PRO A 104 3.35 8.94 -16.89
N ARG A 105 3.89 8.00 -17.65
CA ARG A 105 3.20 7.22 -18.69
C ARG A 105 3.04 5.76 -18.31
N THR A 106 3.96 5.22 -17.53
CA THR A 106 4.00 3.81 -17.15
C THR A 106 4.11 3.68 -15.64
N ALA A 107 3.35 2.77 -15.05
CA ALA A 107 3.42 2.49 -13.62
C ALA A 107 3.37 1.00 -13.33
N LEU A 108 4.09 0.60 -12.27
CA LEU A 108 4.03 -0.74 -11.69
C LEU A 108 3.52 -0.63 -10.26
N VAL A 109 2.48 -1.39 -9.94
CA VAL A 109 2.01 -1.63 -8.57
C VAL A 109 2.47 -3.03 -8.18
N VAL A 110 3.28 -3.14 -7.13
CA VAL A 110 3.69 -4.42 -6.56
C VAL A 110 2.79 -4.70 -5.37
N GLY A 111 2.04 -5.80 -5.40
CA GLY A 111 0.84 -5.97 -4.58
C GLY A 111 -0.34 -5.20 -5.15
N GLY A 112 -1.07 -4.47 -4.31
CA GLY A 112 -2.18 -3.60 -4.73
C GLY A 112 -3.37 -4.34 -5.33
N GLY A 113 -3.57 -5.61 -4.97
CA GLY A 113 -4.71 -6.41 -5.42
C GLY A 113 -6.08 -5.88 -5.03
N ASP A 114 -6.17 -4.90 -4.12
CA ASP A 114 -7.42 -4.19 -3.80
C ASP A 114 -7.83 -3.17 -4.88
N GLY A 115 -6.91 -2.80 -5.78
CA GLY A 115 -7.12 -1.92 -6.92
C GLY A 115 -7.07 -0.41 -6.63
N GLY A 116 -6.87 0.01 -5.39
CA GLY A 116 -6.90 1.44 -5.02
C GLY A 116 -5.74 2.24 -5.60
N SER A 117 -4.51 1.73 -5.50
CA SER A 117 -3.35 2.37 -6.14
C SER A 117 -3.48 2.46 -7.67
N ALA A 118 -4.03 1.41 -8.31
CA ALA A 118 -4.28 1.40 -9.74
C ALA A 118 -5.36 2.41 -10.16
N PHE A 119 -6.41 2.58 -9.34
CA PHE A 119 -7.42 3.62 -9.54
C PHE A 119 -6.78 5.01 -9.55
N GLU A 120 -5.97 5.33 -8.54
CA GLU A 120 -5.31 6.65 -8.46
C GLU A 120 -4.36 6.91 -9.64
N LEU A 121 -3.62 5.88 -10.08
CA LEU A 121 -2.76 5.98 -11.27
C LEU A 121 -3.57 6.22 -12.56
N LEU A 122 -4.67 5.50 -12.76
CA LEU A 122 -5.48 5.61 -13.98
C LEU A 122 -6.23 6.95 -14.12
N ARG A 123 -6.37 7.71 -13.03
CA ARG A 123 -6.86 9.09 -13.02
C ARG A 123 -5.87 10.09 -13.64
N LEU A 124 -4.58 9.75 -13.69
CA LEU A 124 -3.56 10.59 -14.32
C LEU A 124 -3.75 10.56 -15.85
N PRO A 125 -3.98 11.69 -16.53
CA PRO A 125 -4.28 11.70 -17.96
C PRO A 125 -3.08 11.33 -18.84
N THR A 126 -1.87 11.32 -18.28
CA THR A 126 -0.64 10.95 -19.00
C THR A 126 -0.38 9.45 -18.99
N ILE A 127 -1.00 8.70 -18.07
CA ILE A 127 -0.80 7.26 -17.92
C ILE A 127 -1.33 6.51 -19.14
N ARG A 128 -0.48 5.63 -19.66
CA ARG A 128 -0.70 4.75 -20.81
C ARG A 128 -0.74 3.30 -20.40
N GLU A 129 -0.06 2.94 -19.32
CA GLU A 129 0.02 1.58 -18.81
C GLU A 129 0.14 1.57 -17.28
N VAL A 130 -0.63 0.70 -16.64
CA VAL A 130 -0.51 0.32 -15.23
C VAL A 130 -0.42 -1.19 -15.17
N VAL A 131 0.66 -1.71 -14.60
CA VAL A 131 0.82 -3.13 -14.32
C VAL A 131 0.62 -3.37 -12.83
N ILE A 132 -0.26 -4.28 -12.47
CA ILE A 132 -0.35 -4.81 -11.10
C ILE A 132 0.36 -6.16 -11.08
N ALA A 133 1.37 -6.30 -10.23
CA ALA A 133 2.06 -7.55 -9.93
C ALA A 133 1.56 -8.08 -8.59
N GLU A 134 0.53 -8.92 -8.63
CA GLU A 134 -0.14 -9.46 -7.43
C GLU A 134 0.20 -10.94 -7.25
N LEU A 135 0.59 -11.33 -6.04
CA LEU A 135 0.95 -12.70 -5.72
C LEU A 135 -0.27 -13.62 -5.75
N ASP A 136 -1.40 -13.11 -5.25
CA ASP A 136 -2.59 -13.90 -4.97
C ASP A 136 -3.77 -13.51 -5.85
N GLY A 137 -4.07 -14.34 -6.86
CA GLY A 137 -5.21 -14.11 -7.76
C GLY A 137 -6.57 -14.10 -7.07
N GLU A 138 -6.72 -14.73 -5.90
CA GLU A 138 -7.99 -14.70 -5.16
C GLU A 138 -8.20 -13.32 -4.49
N VAL A 139 -7.12 -12.60 -4.15
CA VAL A 139 -7.22 -11.21 -3.65
C VAL A 139 -7.87 -10.33 -4.71
N VAL A 140 -7.39 -10.37 -5.95
CA VAL A 140 -7.98 -9.60 -7.07
C VAL A 140 -9.43 -10.02 -7.33
N ALA A 141 -9.72 -11.32 -7.28
CA ALA A 141 -11.07 -11.84 -7.50
C ALA A 141 -12.06 -11.35 -6.43
N LEU A 142 -11.65 -11.36 -5.16
CA LEU A 142 -12.45 -10.87 -4.05
C LEU A 142 -12.57 -9.34 -4.07
N ALA A 143 -11.49 -8.63 -4.37
CA ALA A 143 -11.48 -7.17 -4.52
C ALA A 143 -12.48 -6.72 -5.59
N ARG A 144 -12.42 -7.30 -6.79
CA ARG A 144 -13.37 -7.04 -7.87
C ARG A 144 -14.83 -7.24 -7.44
N LYS A 145 -15.10 -8.25 -6.62
CA LYS A 145 -16.47 -8.58 -6.19
C LYS A 145 -16.96 -7.66 -5.07
N TRP A 146 -16.08 -7.30 -4.15
CA TRP A 146 -16.48 -6.77 -2.85
C TRP A 146 -15.90 -5.42 -2.48
N LEU A 147 -14.92 -4.89 -3.21
CA LEU A 147 -14.27 -3.62 -2.90
C LEU A 147 -14.50 -2.54 -3.98
N PRO A 148 -15.71 -2.40 -4.59
CA PRO A 148 -15.94 -1.36 -5.59
C PRO A 148 -15.79 0.05 -5.02
N GLY A 149 -15.97 0.25 -3.72
CA GLY A 149 -15.69 1.53 -3.06
C GLY A 149 -14.20 1.89 -3.01
N ILE A 150 -13.29 0.92 -3.20
CA ILE A 150 -11.84 1.12 -3.24
C ILE A 150 -11.35 1.21 -4.69
N HIS A 151 -11.59 0.16 -5.49
CA HIS A 151 -11.07 0.11 -6.86
C HIS A 151 -11.89 0.93 -7.87
N GLN A 152 -13.07 1.44 -7.50
CA GLN A 152 -13.88 2.36 -8.32
C GLN A 152 -14.07 1.89 -9.77
N GLY A 153 -14.34 0.59 -9.94
CA GLY A 153 -14.56 -0.04 -11.24
C GLY A 153 -13.31 -0.39 -12.07
N VAL A 154 -12.09 -0.19 -11.56
CA VAL A 154 -10.83 -0.57 -12.24
C VAL A 154 -10.80 -2.05 -12.68
N PHE A 155 -11.45 -2.94 -11.93
CA PHE A 155 -11.54 -4.37 -12.27
C PHE A 155 -12.82 -4.78 -13.01
N ASP A 156 -13.70 -3.85 -13.38
CA ASP A 156 -14.98 -4.13 -14.03
C ASP A 156 -14.81 -4.58 -15.49
N LYS A 157 -15.92 -4.96 -16.14
CA LYS A 157 -15.94 -5.38 -17.55
C LYS A 157 -16.89 -4.50 -18.37
N PRO A 158 -16.49 -4.03 -19.57
CA PRO A 158 -15.14 -4.14 -20.15
C PRO A 158 -14.12 -3.34 -19.32
N GLY A 159 -12.92 -3.90 -19.11
CA GLY A 159 -11.89 -3.28 -18.28
C GLY A 159 -11.17 -2.12 -18.98
N ASP A 160 -10.45 -1.30 -18.22
CA ASP A 160 -9.59 -0.26 -18.78
C ASP A 160 -8.43 -0.90 -19.57
N PRO A 161 -8.26 -0.61 -20.87
CA PRO A 161 -7.21 -1.22 -21.68
C PRO A 161 -5.79 -0.84 -21.24
N ARG A 162 -5.64 0.17 -20.37
CA ARG A 162 -4.36 0.60 -19.80
C ARG A 162 -3.94 -0.28 -18.61
N LEU A 163 -4.84 -1.10 -18.06
CA LEU A 163 -4.58 -1.91 -16.87
C LEU A 163 -4.21 -3.36 -17.24
N HIS A 164 -3.12 -3.84 -16.66
CA HIS A 164 -2.69 -5.23 -16.79
C HIS A 164 -2.44 -5.84 -15.41
N VAL A 165 -3.23 -6.84 -15.05
CA VAL A 165 -3.00 -7.63 -13.82
C VAL A 165 -2.18 -8.86 -14.17
N VAL A 166 -1.02 -9.01 -13.55
CA VAL A 166 -0.10 -10.14 -13.70
C VAL A 166 -0.03 -10.86 -12.36
N ILE A 167 -0.47 -12.12 -12.34
CA ILE A 167 -0.41 -12.95 -11.13
C ILE A 167 0.96 -13.62 -11.04
N GLY A 168 1.70 -13.36 -9.97
CA GLY A 168 3.01 -13.94 -9.74
C GLY A 168 3.80 -13.25 -8.61
N ASP A 169 4.95 -13.83 -8.28
CA ASP A 169 5.85 -13.27 -7.28
C ASP A 169 6.37 -11.90 -7.71
N GLY A 170 6.13 -10.87 -6.88
CA GLY A 170 6.46 -9.48 -7.21
C GLY A 170 7.95 -9.26 -7.46
N LEU A 171 8.83 -9.91 -6.69
CA LEU A 171 10.28 -9.77 -6.85
C LEU A 171 10.72 -10.44 -8.15
N GLY A 172 10.29 -11.68 -8.39
CA GLY A 172 10.59 -12.41 -9.62
C GLY A 172 10.08 -11.69 -10.88
N LEU A 173 8.91 -11.04 -10.81
CA LEU A 173 8.38 -10.21 -11.89
C LEU A 173 9.24 -8.96 -12.12
N MET A 174 9.62 -8.24 -11.07
CA MET A 174 10.53 -7.10 -11.20
C MET A 174 11.89 -7.51 -11.78
N GLU A 175 12.47 -8.62 -11.32
CA GLU A 175 13.72 -9.13 -11.90
C GLU A 175 13.56 -9.49 -13.38
N ALA A 176 12.42 -10.06 -13.77
CA ALA A 176 12.13 -10.35 -15.17
C ALA A 176 11.99 -9.06 -16.00
N PHE A 177 11.32 -8.03 -15.47
CA PHE A 177 11.22 -6.72 -16.12
C PHE A 177 12.58 -6.05 -16.28
N ALA A 178 13.40 -6.03 -15.22
CA ALA A 178 14.75 -5.50 -15.26
C ALA A 178 15.62 -6.22 -16.31
N ARG A 179 15.60 -7.56 -16.35
CA ARG A 179 16.33 -8.34 -17.37
C ARG A 179 15.85 -8.05 -18.79
N ALA A 180 14.56 -7.76 -18.97
CA ALA A 180 13.98 -7.40 -20.25
C ALA A 180 14.20 -5.92 -20.64
N GLY A 181 14.83 -5.11 -19.79
CA GLY A 181 14.98 -3.66 -20.01
C GLY A 181 13.66 -2.90 -19.96
N ARG A 182 12.66 -3.43 -19.26
CA ARG A 182 11.38 -2.76 -19.05
C ARG A 182 11.48 -1.85 -17.83
N HIS A 183 11.11 -0.58 -18.04
CA HIS A 183 11.16 0.45 -17.01
C HIS A 183 9.78 1.10 -16.81
N PHE A 184 9.56 1.63 -15.61
CA PHE A 184 8.34 2.32 -15.20
C PHE A 184 8.66 3.72 -14.69
N ASP A 185 7.82 4.70 -15.01
CA ASP A 185 7.97 6.06 -14.51
C ASP A 185 7.65 6.13 -13.00
N LEU A 186 6.67 5.34 -12.56
CA LEU A 186 6.25 5.24 -11.16
C LEU A 186 6.19 3.78 -10.70
N ILE A 187 6.63 3.53 -9.47
CA ILE A 187 6.43 2.23 -8.80
C ILE A 187 5.70 2.46 -7.47
N VAL A 188 4.68 1.66 -7.19
CA VAL A 188 3.94 1.70 -5.92
C VAL A 188 4.11 0.35 -5.24
N PHE A 189 4.79 0.32 -4.10
CA PHE A 189 4.83 -0.86 -3.23
C PHE A 189 3.63 -0.82 -2.29
N ASP A 190 2.54 -1.43 -2.77
CA ASP A 190 1.25 -1.52 -2.08
C ASP A 190 1.13 -2.91 -1.43
N LEU A 191 1.96 -3.09 -0.40
CA LEU A 191 2.24 -4.38 0.23
C LEU A 191 1.88 -4.34 1.71
N THR A 192 1.54 -5.50 2.25
CA THR A 192 1.59 -5.74 3.69
C THR A 192 2.99 -5.45 4.23
N GLU A 193 3.06 -4.93 5.46
CA GLU A 193 4.33 -4.92 6.19
C GLU A 193 4.91 -6.34 6.21
N ALA A 194 6.20 -6.45 5.92
CA ALA A 194 6.87 -7.72 5.91
C ALA A 194 7.39 -8.09 7.31
N ASP A 195 6.71 -9.03 7.95
CA ASP A 195 7.29 -9.78 9.06
C ASP A 195 8.26 -10.84 8.52
N ASP A 196 9.17 -11.32 9.37
CA ASP A 196 10.08 -12.43 9.05
C ASP A 196 9.31 -13.65 8.55
N GLY A 197 9.65 -14.10 7.34
CA GLY A 197 9.03 -15.27 6.69
C GLY A 197 7.75 -14.96 5.90
N SER A 198 7.30 -13.71 5.86
CA SER A 198 6.23 -13.29 4.95
C SER A 198 6.69 -13.38 3.48
N PRO A 199 5.79 -13.68 2.53
CA PRO A 199 6.13 -13.67 1.10
C PRO A 199 6.68 -12.31 0.62
N ALA A 200 6.30 -11.21 1.28
CA ALA A 200 6.74 -9.87 0.93
C ALA A 200 8.14 -9.50 1.45
N ALA A 201 8.73 -10.25 2.39
CA ALA A 201 10.00 -9.89 3.03
C ALA A 201 11.16 -9.66 2.04
N ALA A 202 11.22 -10.43 0.96
CA ALA A 202 12.24 -10.26 -0.06
C ALA A 202 12.14 -8.92 -0.79
N LEU A 203 10.93 -8.35 -0.94
CA LEU A 203 10.68 -7.06 -1.60
C LEU A 203 11.24 -5.88 -0.79
N PHE A 204 11.23 -5.96 0.54
CA PHE A 204 11.77 -4.92 1.43
C PHE A 204 13.28 -5.06 1.69
N SER A 205 13.92 -6.13 1.21
CA SER A 205 15.37 -6.30 1.31
C SER A 205 16.13 -5.28 0.45
N LEU A 206 17.42 -5.06 0.73
CA LEU A 206 18.28 -4.23 -0.13
C LEU A 206 18.26 -4.70 -1.60
N HIS A 207 18.24 -6.02 -1.83
CA HIS A 207 18.13 -6.58 -3.18
C HIS A 207 16.78 -6.24 -3.84
N GLY A 208 15.68 -6.35 -3.09
CA GLY A 208 14.35 -5.99 -3.57
C GLY A 208 14.26 -4.51 -3.95
N LEU A 209 14.73 -3.62 -3.08
CA LEU A 209 14.76 -2.18 -3.34
C LEU A 209 15.69 -1.81 -4.50
N GLN A 210 16.86 -2.46 -4.62
CA GLN A 210 17.75 -2.28 -5.78
C GLN A 210 17.11 -2.76 -7.08
N THR A 211 16.35 -3.85 -7.04
CA THR A 211 15.61 -4.36 -8.19
C THR A 211 14.49 -3.39 -8.60
N ALA A 212 13.77 -2.82 -7.63
CA ALA A 212 12.79 -1.76 -7.90
C ALA A 212 13.45 -0.54 -8.55
N ARG A 213 14.62 -0.11 -8.05
CA ARG A 213 15.41 0.97 -8.66
C ARG A 213 15.81 0.66 -10.11
N GLN A 214 16.21 -0.57 -10.42
CA GLN A 214 16.52 -0.98 -11.79
C GLN A 214 15.29 -0.96 -12.72
N CYS A 215 14.11 -1.18 -12.16
CA CYS A 215 12.84 -1.10 -12.88
C CYS A 215 12.35 0.35 -13.06
N LEU A 216 12.94 1.35 -12.42
CA LEU A 216 12.56 2.75 -12.64
C LEU A 216 13.17 3.29 -13.92
N ALA A 217 12.38 4.08 -14.66
CA ALA A 217 12.87 4.89 -15.76
C ALA A 217 13.73 6.05 -15.22
N PRO A 218 14.63 6.63 -16.03
CA PRO A 218 15.30 7.87 -15.66
C PRO A 218 14.27 8.96 -15.31
N GLY A 219 14.40 9.59 -14.16
CA GLY A 219 13.39 10.53 -13.66
C GLY A 219 12.28 9.90 -12.80
N GLY A 220 12.24 8.56 -12.68
CA GLY A 220 11.17 7.85 -11.99
C GLY A 220 11.23 7.94 -10.46
N ALA A 221 10.14 7.55 -9.82
CA ALA A 221 10.02 7.51 -8.36
C ALA A 221 9.21 6.31 -7.88
N MET A 222 9.45 5.90 -6.63
CA MET A 222 8.67 4.86 -5.97
C MET A 222 8.12 5.27 -4.61
N SER A 223 6.97 4.72 -4.24
CA SER A 223 6.38 4.85 -2.90
C SER A 223 6.38 3.51 -2.18
N VAL A 224 6.52 3.54 -0.85
CA VAL A 224 6.49 2.37 0.01
C VAL A 224 5.95 2.73 1.39
N HIS A 225 5.17 1.85 2.01
CA HIS A 225 4.76 2.02 3.39
C HIS A 225 5.93 1.88 4.37
N LEU A 226 5.98 2.74 5.39
CA LEU A 226 6.91 2.64 6.52
C LEU A 226 6.26 2.04 7.77
N GLY A 227 4.96 1.75 7.72
CA GLY A 227 4.17 1.32 8.86
C GLY A 227 3.83 2.44 9.84
N PRO A 228 3.49 2.13 11.10
CA PRO A 228 3.17 3.11 12.12
C PRO A 228 4.45 3.53 12.88
N PRO A 229 5.15 4.62 12.51
CA PRO A 229 6.48 4.94 13.05
C PRO A 229 6.51 5.16 14.57
N LEU A 230 5.39 5.56 15.18
CA LEU A 230 5.31 5.72 16.64
C LEU A 230 5.14 4.40 17.39
N HIS A 231 4.68 3.36 16.72
CA HIS A 231 4.46 2.03 17.30
C HIS A 231 5.56 1.03 16.91
N ARG A 232 6.14 1.17 15.71
CA ARG A 232 7.23 0.34 15.17
C ARG A 232 8.39 1.21 14.63
N PRO A 233 9.04 2.04 15.47
CA PRO A 233 10.05 2.99 15.01
C PRO A 233 11.28 2.30 14.39
N ASP A 234 11.65 1.12 14.87
CA ASP A 234 12.83 0.39 14.36
C ASP A 234 12.62 -0.16 12.95
N THR A 235 11.41 -0.63 12.64
CA THR A 235 11.01 -1.04 11.28
C THR A 235 11.10 0.15 10.31
N SER A 236 10.54 1.30 10.70
CA SER A 236 10.61 2.51 9.86
C SER A 236 12.06 3.00 9.68
N ARG A 237 12.90 2.98 10.73
CA ARG A 237 14.33 3.34 10.65
C ARG A 237 15.08 2.44 9.69
N LEU A 238 14.91 1.12 9.83
CA LEU A 238 15.59 0.14 9.00
C LEU A 238 15.27 0.36 7.51
N LEU A 239 13.98 0.47 7.19
CA LEU A 239 13.54 0.64 5.82
C LEU A 239 14.01 1.98 5.23
N LEU A 240 13.96 3.08 6.00
CA LEU A 240 14.51 4.36 5.55
C LEU A 240 16.03 4.30 5.33
N ALA A 241 16.77 3.62 6.21
CA ALA A 241 18.22 3.44 6.04
C ALA A 241 18.55 2.57 4.81
N GLN A 242 17.72 1.59 4.48
CA GLN A 242 17.87 0.78 3.27
C GLN A 242 17.53 1.60 2.01
N LEU A 243 16.43 2.36 2.01
CA LEU A 243 16.06 3.25 0.91
C LEU A 243 17.17 4.27 0.63
N ARG A 244 17.77 4.88 1.65
CA ARG A 244 18.87 5.85 1.51
C ARG A 244 20.19 5.23 1.03
N GLN A 245 20.35 3.91 1.13
CA GLN A 245 21.48 3.21 0.50
C GLN A 245 21.24 2.98 -1.00
N VAL A 246 19.98 3.03 -1.45
CA VAL A 246 19.58 2.71 -2.82
C VAL A 246 19.29 3.98 -3.64
N PHE A 247 18.66 4.98 -3.04
CA PHE A 247 18.17 6.20 -3.70
C PHE A 247 18.84 7.45 -3.16
N ALA A 248 19.06 8.43 -4.06
CA ALA A 248 19.64 9.72 -3.70
C ALA A 248 18.67 10.62 -2.92
N HIS A 249 17.38 10.59 -3.26
CA HIS A 249 16.32 11.34 -2.60
C HIS A 249 15.34 10.38 -1.94
N VAL A 250 15.16 10.51 -0.62
CA VAL A 250 14.18 9.75 0.17
C VAL A 250 13.41 10.73 1.05
N ALA A 251 12.09 10.78 0.85
CA ALA A 251 11.18 11.73 1.47
C ALA A 251 10.09 10.99 2.26
N PRO A 252 10.27 10.79 3.58
CA PRO A 252 9.21 10.26 4.42
C PRO A 252 8.09 11.29 4.59
N LEU A 253 6.85 10.85 4.42
CA LEU A 253 5.64 11.58 4.76
C LEU A 253 4.79 10.82 5.78
N THR A 254 3.88 11.53 6.44
CA THR A 254 2.93 10.89 7.36
C THR A 254 1.51 11.34 7.13
N ALA A 255 0.57 10.44 7.40
CA ALA A 255 -0.86 10.74 7.44
C ALA A 255 -1.54 9.89 8.50
N PHE A 256 -2.61 10.41 9.10
CA PHE A 256 -3.42 9.62 10.02
C PHE A 256 -4.37 8.73 9.21
N ILE A 257 -4.35 7.43 9.47
CA ILE A 257 -5.26 6.46 8.85
C ILE A 257 -6.32 6.05 9.88
N PRO A 258 -7.57 6.53 9.74
CA PRO A 258 -8.62 6.34 10.74
C PRO A 258 -8.90 4.88 11.12
N ALA A 259 -8.98 3.96 10.16
CA ALA A 259 -9.26 2.55 10.42
C ALA A 259 -8.12 1.85 11.17
N TYR A 260 -6.87 2.32 10.99
CA TYR A 260 -5.72 1.83 11.74
C TYR A 260 -5.62 2.51 13.11
N GLY A 261 -6.27 3.66 13.28
CA GLY A 261 -6.21 4.48 14.48
C GLY A 261 -4.80 5.02 14.78
N ALA A 262 -3.97 5.16 13.75
CA ALA A 262 -2.55 5.49 13.90
C ALA A 262 -2.08 6.50 12.85
N LEU A 263 -1.02 7.22 13.22
CA LEU A 263 -0.20 7.90 12.23
C LEU A 263 0.57 6.85 11.44
N TRP A 264 0.45 6.89 10.12
CA TRP A 264 1.07 5.98 9.17
C TRP A 264 2.15 6.70 8.38
N GLY A 265 3.30 6.06 8.23
CA GLY A 265 4.41 6.55 7.44
C GLY A 265 4.40 5.98 6.02
N ILE A 266 4.74 6.81 5.05
CA ILE A 266 5.02 6.41 3.66
C ILE A 266 6.35 7.07 3.29
N ALA A 267 7.23 6.37 2.57
CA ALA A 267 8.41 6.97 1.98
C ALA A 267 8.24 7.07 0.47
N LEU A 268 8.64 8.21 -0.08
CA LEU A 268 8.79 8.41 -1.51
C LEU A 268 10.28 8.47 -1.83
N ALA A 269 10.72 7.76 -2.87
CA ALA A 269 12.13 7.63 -3.20
C ALA A 269 12.39 7.82 -4.70
N SER A 270 13.48 8.50 -5.05
CA SER A 270 13.90 8.76 -6.42
C SER A 270 15.41 9.00 -6.48
N ASP A 271 16.02 8.75 -7.64
CA ASP A 271 17.41 9.13 -7.89
C ASP A 271 17.56 10.61 -8.27
N THR A 272 16.50 11.25 -8.77
CA THR A 272 16.60 12.57 -9.42
C THR A 272 15.54 13.57 -8.96
N LEU A 273 14.41 13.10 -8.44
CA LEU A 273 13.32 13.97 -8.02
C LEU A 273 13.46 14.33 -6.54
N ASP A 274 13.65 15.61 -6.24
CA ASP A 274 13.39 16.16 -4.91
C ASP A 274 11.88 16.35 -4.73
N ILE A 275 11.22 15.30 -4.27
CA ILE A 275 9.76 15.29 -4.12
C ILE A 275 9.33 16.20 -2.98
N ALA A 276 10.00 16.16 -1.82
CA ALA A 276 9.61 16.96 -0.66
C ALA A 276 9.83 18.46 -0.87
N GLY A 277 10.90 18.83 -1.57
CA GLY A 277 11.25 20.22 -1.86
C GLY A 277 10.43 20.88 -2.97
N HIS A 278 9.51 20.16 -3.61
CA HIS A 278 8.80 20.70 -4.77
C HIS A 278 7.79 21.79 -4.37
N PRO A 279 7.79 22.97 -5.01
CA PRO A 279 6.92 24.07 -4.60
C PRO A 279 5.44 23.77 -4.77
N ALA A 280 4.63 24.11 -3.76
CA ALA A 280 3.17 23.97 -3.79
C ALA A 280 2.53 24.63 -5.04
N SER A 281 3.06 25.77 -5.52
CA SER A 281 2.54 26.43 -6.72
C SER A 281 2.72 25.61 -8.01
N GLN A 282 3.79 24.82 -8.10
CA GLN A 282 4.04 23.91 -9.23
C GLN A 282 3.14 22.67 -9.14
N ILE A 283 2.98 22.11 -7.93
CA ILE A 283 1.99 21.05 -7.67
C ILE A 283 0.58 21.53 -8.07
N ALA A 284 0.17 22.72 -7.63
CA ALA A 284 -1.14 23.28 -7.94
C ALA A 284 -1.37 23.42 -9.45
N THR A 285 -0.33 23.86 -10.17
CA THR A 285 -0.37 23.98 -11.63
C THR A 285 -0.55 22.60 -12.27
N ARG A 286 0.14 21.58 -11.77
CA ARG A 286 0.01 20.23 -12.31
C ARG A 286 -1.36 19.63 -12.03
N LEU A 287 -1.85 19.71 -10.79
CA LEU A 287 -3.16 19.17 -10.43
C LEU A 287 -4.28 19.81 -11.26
N ARG A 288 -4.22 21.13 -11.50
CA ARG A 288 -5.14 21.82 -12.43
C ARG A 288 -5.05 21.31 -13.86
N GLN A 289 -3.85 21.09 -14.38
CA GLN A 289 -3.65 20.54 -15.74
C GLN A 289 -4.29 19.14 -15.87
N TRP A 290 -4.30 18.37 -14.80
CA TRP A 290 -4.92 17.05 -14.75
C TRP A 290 -6.39 17.05 -14.32
N LYS A 291 -6.93 18.22 -13.93
CA LYS A 291 -8.28 18.37 -13.35
C LYS A 291 -8.48 17.52 -12.09
N LEU A 292 -7.44 17.46 -11.26
CA LEU A 292 -7.43 16.69 -10.00
C LEU A 292 -7.44 17.59 -8.77
N ASP A 293 -7.29 18.90 -8.92
CA ASP A 293 -7.21 19.87 -7.81
C ASP A 293 -8.44 19.88 -6.89
N ASP A 294 -9.64 19.65 -7.44
CA ASP A 294 -10.89 19.51 -6.68
C ASP A 294 -11.40 18.06 -6.61
N ALA A 295 -10.73 17.12 -7.28
CA ALA A 295 -11.17 15.72 -7.36
C ALA A 295 -10.48 14.82 -6.33
N LEU A 296 -9.30 15.23 -5.84
CA LEU A 296 -8.59 14.55 -4.77
C LEU A 296 -9.20 14.92 -3.42
N ARG A 297 -9.33 13.94 -2.55
CA ARG A 297 -9.98 14.07 -1.24
C ARG A 297 -8.97 14.39 -0.14
N CYS A 298 -7.76 13.84 -0.24
CA CYS A 298 -6.67 14.05 0.71
C CYS A 298 -5.69 15.06 0.14
N TYR A 299 -5.12 14.76 -1.02
CA TYR A 299 -3.94 15.44 -1.51
C TYR A 299 -4.31 16.72 -2.25
N HIS A 300 -3.80 17.86 -1.77
CA HIS A 300 -3.87 19.14 -2.45
C HIS A 300 -2.52 19.86 -2.35
N ALA A 301 -2.35 20.91 -3.16
CA ALA A 301 -1.05 21.52 -3.36
C ALA A 301 -0.43 22.11 -2.08
N ASP A 302 -1.24 22.76 -1.25
CA ASP A 302 -0.77 23.36 0.01
C ASP A 302 -0.46 22.31 1.09
N LEU A 303 -1.07 21.13 1.02
CA LEU A 303 -0.75 20.01 1.91
C LEU A 303 0.61 19.39 1.57
N HIS A 304 1.06 19.47 0.32
CA HIS A 304 2.29 18.83 -0.13
C HIS A 304 3.52 19.10 0.76
N PRO A 305 3.95 20.35 1.02
CA PRO A 305 5.09 20.59 1.90
C PRO A 305 4.82 20.19 3.36
N ALA A 306 3.57 20.25 3.82
CA ALA A 306 3.20 19.90 5.18
C ALA A 306 3.32 18.39 5.45
N LEU A 307 3.08 17.54 4.43
CA LEU A 307 3.25 16.09 4.53
C LEU A 307 4.67 15.65 4.90
N PHE A 308 5.68 16.45 4.53
CA PHE A 308 7.09 16.17 4.79
C PHE A 308 7.65 16.94 6.00
N THR A 309 6.82 17.74 6.67
CA THR A 309 7.23 18.54 7.83
C THR A 309 6.79 17.85 9.11
N HIS A 310 7.74 17.22 9.81
CA HIS A 310 7.45 16.36 10.95
C HIS A 310 7.74 17.03 12.30
N PRO A 311 6.98 16.72 13.37
CA PRO A 311 7.34 17.10 14.72
C PRO A 311 8.65 16.42 15.15
N ARG A 312 9.38 17.03 16.10
CA ARG A 312 10.73 16.60 16.49
C ARG A 312 10.84 15.12 16.89
N HIS A 313 9.83 14.57 17.54
CA HIS A 313 9.85 13.16 17.97
C HIS A 313 9.68 12.16 16.81
N LEU A 314 9.11 12.58 15.68
CA LEU A 314 9.08 11.81 14.44
C LEU A 314 10.35 12.04 13.63
N GLN A 315 10.88 13.27 13.61
CA GLN A 315 12.17 13.57 12.97
C GLN A 315 13.29 12.69 13.53
N THR A 316 13.35 12.44 14.83
CA THR A 316 14.35 11.53 15.42
C THR A 316 14.22 10.09 14.95
N ILE A 317 13.05 9.65 14.49
CA ILE A 317 12.86 8.33 13.87
C ILE A 317 13.32 8.40 12.41
N PHE A 318 12.90 9.42 11.67
CA PHE A 318 13.19 9.52 10.24
C PHE A 318 14.63 9.92 9.92
N ASP A 319 15.29 10.71 10.76
CA ASP A 319 16.67 11.19 10.54
C ASP A 319 17.71 10.29 11.19
N SER A 320 17.28 9.25 11.92
CA SER A 320 18.20 8.29 12.54
C SER A 320 19.03 7.60 11.45
N THR A 321 20.35 7.70 11.61
CA THR A 321 21.34 6.98 10.80
C THR A 321 21.82 5.71 11.50
N ASP A 322 21.32 5.46 12.72
CA ASP A 322 21.68 4.30 13.51
C ASP A 322 21.00 3.05 12.91
N ARG A 323 21.80 2.02 12.62
CA ARG A 323 21.22 0.70 12.34
C ARG A 323 20.50 0.22 13.60
N PRO A 324 19.28 -0.32 13.50
CA PRO A 324 18.70 -1.06 14.61
C PRO A 324 19.67 -2.17 15.02
N ALA A 325 19.86 -2.31 16.34
CA ALA A 325 20.78 -3.25 16.96
C ALA A 325 20.32 -4.70 16.81
#